data_AF-A0A7C5UC10-F1
#
_entry.id   AF-A0A7C5UC10-F1
#
_cell.length_a   1.000
_cell.length_b   1.000
_cell.length_c   1.000
_cell.angle_alpha   90.00
_cell.angle_beta   90.00
_cell.angle_gamma   90.00
#
_symmetry.space_group_name_H-M   'P 1'
#
loop_
_entity.id
_entity.type
_entity.pdbx_description
1 polymer ?
#
loop_
_entity_poly.entity_id
_entity_poly.type
_entity_poly.pdbx_seq_one_letter_code
_entity_poly.pdbx_strand_id
1 'polypeptide(L)'
;MSKKVRICLKIVEYSSIPLSLVMFLYILSGYGMISTVPSLIGFTYPTSVKIHTLPLLRYVASLLIALHGYAGIVVLVNRYLWKYRTARYLIDVLGLVYALLIIIIASLSELTLSDVESIRLRRSLRTP
;
A
#
# COMPACT_ATOMS: atom_id res chain seq x y z
N MET A 1 -29.09 0.36 3.61
CA MET A 1 -27.68 0.14 3.22
C MET A 1 -27.30 -1.31 3.54
N SER A 2 -26.71 -2.06 2.61
CA SER A 2 -26.40 -3.49 2.83
C SER A 2 -25.32 -3.69 3.91
N LYS A 3 -25.29 -4.86 4.54
CA LYS A 3 -24.26 -5.22 5.55
C LYS A 3 -22.84 -5.08 4.97
N LYS A 4 -22.64 -5.54 3.72
CA LYS A 4 -21.38 -5.40 2.96
C LYS A 4 -20.94 -3.93 2.91
N VAL A 5 -21.82 -3.03 2.45
CA VAL A 5 -21.48 -1.60 2.31
C VAL A 5 -21.18 -0.96 3.67
N ARG A 6 -21.88 -1.37 4.74
CA ARG A 6 -21.60 -0.88 6.09
C ARG A 6 -20.21 -1.29 6.59
N ILE A 7 -19.79 -2.53 6.31
CA ILE A 7 -18.44 -3.01 6.64
C ILE A 7 -17.41 -2.23 5.82
N CYS A 8 -17.60 -2.09 4.51
CA CYS A 8 -16.70 -1.34 3.65
C CYS A 8 -16.58 0.13 4.08
N LEU A 9 -17.68 0.77 4.48
CA LEU A 9 -17.63 2.13 5.00
C LEU A 9 -16.73 2.24 6.24
N LYS A 10 -16.88 1.32 7.20
CA LYS A 10 -16.00 1.26 8.38
C LYS A 10 -14.54 1.01 7.99
N ILE A 11 -14.28 0.14 7.02
CA ILE A 11 -12.91 -0.10 6.53
C ILE A 11 -12.33 1.21 5.99
N VAL A 12 -13.06 1.95 5.15
CA VAL A 12 -12.63 3.26 4.63
C VAL A 12 -12.34 4.22 5.78
N GLU A 13 -13.27 4.39 6.72
CA GLU A 13 -13.12 5.29 7.86
C GLU A 13 -11.89 4.97 8.71
N TYR A 14 -11.71 3.70 9.10
CA TYR A 14 -10.59 3.29 9.94
C TYR A 14 -9.25 3.24 9.21
N SER A 15 -9.24 2.97 7.90
CA SER A 15 -8.00 2.93 7.11
C SER A 15 -7.55 4.30 6.61
N SER A 16 -8.42 5.31 6.56
CA SER A 16 -8.11 6.63 5.99
C SER A 16 -6.93 7.31 6.70
N ILE A 17 -6.95 7.36 8.03
CA ILE A 17 -5.89 8.02 8.83
C ILE A 17 -4.57 7.23 8.80
N PRO A 18 -4.56 5.89 9.04
CA PRO A 18 -3.34 5.12 8.89
C PRO A 18 -2.76 5.20 7.47
N LEU A 19 -3.59 5.12 6.44
CA LEU A 19 -3.14 5.19 5.05
C LEU A 19 -2.55 6.56 4.72
N SER A 20 -3.21 7.65 5.12
CA SER A 20 -2.69 9.00 4.88
C SER A 20 -1.35 9.22 5.57
N LEU A 21 -1.18 8.74 6.81
CA LEU A 21 0.08 8.82 7.54
C LEU A 21 1.19 8.04 6.83
N VAL A 22 0.92 6.80 6.42
CA VAL A 22 1.90 5.96 5.71
C VAL A 22 2.28 6.58 4.37
N MET A 23 1.30 7.06 3.60
CA MET A 23 1.56 7.74 2.33
C MET A 23 2.35 9.03 2.53
N PHE A 24 2.07 9.80 3.57
CA PHE A 24 2.84 11.00 3.91
C PHE A 24 4.31 10.65 4.20
N LEU A 25 4.57 9.61 4.99
CA LEU A 25 5.94 9.12 5.23
C LEU A 25 6.63 8.64 3.96
N TYR A 26 5.91 7.96 3.06
CA TYR A 26 6.44 7.52 1.76
C TYR A 26 6.81 8.69 0.85
N ILE A 27 5.94 9.71 0.77
CA ILE A 27 6.20 10.92 -0.02
C ILE A 27 7.42 11.63 0.54
N LEU A 28 7.47 11.86 1.86
CA LEU A 28 8.52 12.64 2.48
C LEU A 28 9.89 11.93 2.42
N SER A 29 9.91 10.62 2.65
CA SER A 29 11.11 9.80 2.44
C SER A 29 11.51 9.69 0.96
N GLY A 30 10.55 9.62 0.04
CA GLY A 30 10.80 9.68 -1.40
C GLY A 30 11.54 10.97 -1.79
N TYR A 31 11.02 12.11 -1.34
CA TYR A 31 11.66 13.41 -1.58
C TYR A 31 13.01 13.54 -0.87
N GLY A 32 13.16 13.01 0.34
CA GLY A 32 14.42 13.08 1.08
C GLY A 32 15.56 12.25 0.46
N MET A 33 15.27 11.38 -0.51
CA MET A 33 16.28 10.69 -1.32
C MET A 33 16.74 11.49 -2.55
N ILE A 34 15.98 12.49 -2.99
CA ILE A 34 16.25 13.26 -4.22
C ILE A 34 16.48 14.76 -3.99
N SER A 35 16.13 15.27 -2.80
CA SER A 35 16.22 16.69 -2.45
C SER A 35 16.70 16.86 -1.02
N THR A 36 17.38 17.98 -0.77
CA THR A 36 17.82 18.37 0.57
C THR A 36 16.73 19.05 1.38
N VAL A 37 15.63 19.54 0.77
CA VAL A 37 14.58 20.28 1.48
C VAL A 37 13.96 19.48 2.65
N PRO A 38 13.63 18.18 2.50
CA PRO A 38 13.10 17.38 3.61
C PRO A 38 14.05 17.20 4.80
N SER A 39 15.36 17.44 4.62
CA SER A 39 16.33 17.34 5.72
C SER A 39 16.07 18.34 6.85
N LEU A 40 15.40 19.47 6.55
CA LEU A 40 15.00 20.49 7.52
C LEU A 40 14.06 19.95 8.61
N ILE A 41 13.35 18.86 8.32
CA ILE A 41 12.43 18.20 9.25
C ILE A 41 12.88 16.77 9.59
N GLY A 42 14.17 16.49 9.44
CA GLY A 42 14.79 15.22 9.85
C GLY A 42 14.83 14.13 8.78
N PHE A 43 14.34 14.38 7.56
CA PHE A 43 14.41 13.44 6.44
C PHE A 43 15.69 13.66 5.62
N THR A 44 16.83 13.36 6.23
CA THR A 44 18.12 13.25 5.53
C THR A 44 18.13 12.04 4.58
N TYR A 45 19.09 11.96 3.67
CA TYR A 45 19.21 10.81 2.76
C TYR A 45 19.25 9.45 3.50
N PRO A 46 20.12 9.23 4.51
CA PRO A 46 20.17 7.95 5.22
C PRO A 46 18.87 7.58 5.93
N THR A 47 18.24 8.55 6.60
CA THR A 47 16.95 8.33 7.29
C THR A 47 15.83 8.04 6.30
N SER A 48 15.83 8.73 5.16
CA SER A 48 14.84 8.57 4.10
C SER A 48 14.92 7.19 3.46
N VAL A 49 16.12 6.73 3.10
CA VAL A 49 16.32 5.37 2.60
C VAL A 49 15.83 4.34 3.62
N LYS A 50 16.16 4.50 4.90
CA LYS A 50 15.74 3.57 5.96
C LYS A 50 14.22 3.50 6.10
N ILE A 51 13.52 4.63 6.07
CA ILE A 51 12.05 4.68 6.17
C ILE A 51 11.42 4.10 4.91
N HIS A 52 11.85 4.52 3.73
CA HIS A 52 11.26 4.15 2.45
C HIS A 52 11.40 2.66 2.13
N THR A 53 12.48 2.05 2.62
CA THR A 53 12.79 0.63 2.44
C THR A 53 12.41 -0.24 3.65
N LEU A 54 11.76 0.34 4.68
CA LEU A 54 11.36 -0.41 5.87
C LEU A 54 10.30 -1.47 5.49
N PRO A 55 10.56 -2.78 5.70
CA PRO A 55 9.64 -3.84 5.26
C PRO A 55 8.26 -3.71 5.89
N LEU A 56 8.20 -3.40 7.19
CA LEU A 56 6.94 -3.20 7.90
C LEU A 56 6.08 -2.11 7.24
N LEU A 57 6.71 -1.00 6.82
CA LEU A 57 5.99 0.11 6.19
C LEU A 57 5.47 -0.27 4.79
N ARG A 58 6.24 -1.07 4.03
CA ARG A 58 5.81 -1.61 2.72
C ARG A 58 4.59 -2.51 2.87
N TYR A 59 4.64 -3.48 3.79
CA TYR A 59 3.50 -4.38 4.04
C TYR A 59 2.25 -3.62 4.48
N VAL A 60 2.40 -2.69 5.44
CA VAL A 60 1.28 -1.89 5.95
C VAL A 60 0.70 -1.01 4.84
N ALA A 61 1.54 -0.37 4.02
CA ALA A 61 1.10 0.45 2.89
C ALA A 61 0.29 -0.39 1.90
N SER A 62 0.84 -1.52 1.42
CA SER A 62 0.17 -2.37 0.43
C SER A 62 -1.16 -2.90 0.94
N LEU A 63 -1.22 -3.33 2.21
CA LEU A 63 -2.45 -3.82 2.82
C LEU A 63 -3.50 -2.71 2.93
N LEU A 64 -3.11 -1.52 3.42
CA LEU A 64 -4.02 -0.39 3.56
C LEU A 64 -4.52 0.12 2.21
N ILE A 65 -3.66 0.21 1.19
CA ILE A 65 -4.06 0.62 -0.17
C ILE A 65 -5.07 -0.37 -0.74
N ALA A 66 -4.81 -1.68 -0.64
CA ALA A 66 -5.72 -2.70 -1.16
C ALA A 66 -7.08 -2.69 -0.45
N LEU A 67 -7.09 -2.65 0.89
CA LEU A 67 -8.31 -2.62 1.69
C LEU A 67 -9.10 -1.33 1.48
N HIS A 68 -8.45 -0.17 1.58
CA HIS A 68 -9.09 1.13 1.44
C HIS A 68 -9.64 1.31 0.02
N GLY A 69 -8.83 0.98 -1.00
CA GLY A 69 -9.22 1.08 -2.40
C GLY A 69 -10.43 0.22 -2.72
N TYR A 70 -10.40 -1.07 -2.37
CA TYR A 70 -11.54 -1.97 -2.60
C TYR A 70 -12.80 -1.50 -1.86
N ALA A 71 -12.68 -1.19 -0.56
CA ALA A 71 -13.82 -0.77 0.24
C ALA A 71 -14.42 0.55 -0.27
N GLY A 72 -13.57 1.51 -0.68
CA GLY A 72 -13.96 2.76 -1.31
C GLY A 72 -14.74 2.54 -2.60
N ILE A 73 -14.25 1.66 -3.48
CA ILE A 73 -14.95 1.28 -4.73
C ILE A 73 -16.35 0.73 -4.40
N VAL A 74 -16.46 -0.22 -3.49
CA VAL A 74 -17.76 -0.82 -3.10
C VAL A 74 -18.73 0.26 -2.58
N VAL A 75 -18.26 1.19 -1.75
CA VAL A 75 -19.08 2.29 -1.22
C VAL A 75 -19.54 3.22 -2.34
N LEU A 76 -18.63 3.65 -3.22
CA LEU A 76 -18.93 4.58 -4.32
C LEU A 76 -19.90 3.95 -5.33
N VAL A 77 -19.67 2.70 -5.72
CA VAL A 77 -20.52 1.95 -6.65
C VAL A 77 -21.94 1.81 -6.09
N ASN A 78 -22.08 1.52 -4.81
CA ASN A 78 -23.40 1.43 -4.17
C ASN A 78 -24.07 2.80 -3.99
N ARG A 79 -23.31 3.90 -3.90
CA ARG A 79 -23.85 5.25 -3.83
C ARG A 79 -24.32 5.77 -5.18
N TYR A 80 -23.51 5.61 -6.23
CA TYR A 80 -23.75 6.26 -7.52
C TYR A 80 -24.43 5.36 -8.56
N LEU A 81 -24.20 4.05 -8.52
CA LEU A 81 -24.68 3.10 -9.53
C LEU A 81 -25.81 2.21 -9.00
N TRP A 82 -26.54 2.65 -7.98
CA TRP A 82 -27.56 1.86 -7.29
C TRP A 82 -28.64 1.27 -8.22
N LYS A 83 -28.98 1.96 -9.32
CA LYS A 83 -29.93 1.49 -10.34
C LYS A 83 -29.35 0.44 -11.31
N TYR A 84 -28.03 0.43 -11.53
CA TYR A 84 -27.39 -0.36 -12.59
C TYR A 84 -26.79 -1.66 -12.03
N ARG A 85 -27.62 -2.71 -11.88
CA ARG A 85 -27.19 -3.98 -11.25
C ARG A 85 -25.95 -4.60 -11.90
N THR A 86 -25.91 -4.69 -13.23
CA THR A 86 -24.80 -5.28 -13.99
C THR A 86 -23.50 -4.48 -13.83
N ALA A 87 -23.58 -3.15 -13.95
CA ALA A 87 -22.42 -2.27 -13.78
C ALA A 87 -21.83 -2.37 -12.37
N ARG A 88 -22.69 -2.46 -11.34
CA ARG A 88 -22.22 -2.65 -9.95
C ARG A 88 -21.44 -3.94 -9.78
N TYR A 89 -21.96 -5.04 -10.32
CA TYR A 89 -21.28 -6.34 -10.23
C TYR A 89 -19.93 -6.30 -10.94
N LEU A 90 -19.88 -5.74 -12.15
CA LEU A 90 -18.64 -5.61 -12.91
C LEU A 90 -17.59 -4.80 -12.16
N ILE A 91 -17.96 -3.63 -11.63
CA ILE A 91 -17.00 -2.78 -10.91
C ILE A 91 -16.59 -3.40 -9.57
N ASP A 92 -17.48 -4.11 -8.86
CA ASP A 92 -17.12 -4.86 -7.66
C ASP A 92 -16.08 -5.95 -7.97
N VAL A 93 -16.19 -6.65 -9.10
CA VAL A 93 -15.21 -7.64 -9.56
C VAL A 93 -13.89 -6.97 -9.95
N LEU A 94 -13.93 -5.88 -10.73
CA LEU A 94 -12.73 -5.14 -11.11
C LEU A 94 -12.00 -4.55 -9.89
N GLY A 95 -12.75 -4.05 -8.90
CA GLY A 95 -12.19 -3.58 -7.64
C GLY A 95 -11.50 -4.70 -6.85
N LEU A 96 -12.06 -5.92 -6.86
CA LEU A 96 -11.44 -7.08 -6.23
C LEU A 96 -10.14 -7.46 -6.96
N VAL A 97 -10.16 -7.49 -8.29
CA VAL A 97 -8.96 -7.75 -9.12
C VAL A 97 -7.88 -6.72 -8.82
N TYR A 98 -8.24 -5.42 -8.77
CA TYR A 98 -7.32 -4.34 -8.40
C TYR A 98 -6.65 -4.58 -7.04
N ALA A 99 -7.43 -4.92 -6.01
CA ALA A 99 -6.89 -5.18 -4.68
C ALA A 99 -5.98 -6.42 -4.65
N LEU A 100 -6.36 -7.50 -5.34
CA LEU A 100 -5.54 -8.70 -5.46
C LEU A 100 -4.23 -8.41 -6.18
N LEU A 101 -4.24 -7.63 -7.27
CA LEU A 101 -3.03 -7.24 -8.00
C LEU A 101 -2.05 -6.48 -7.09
N ILE A 102 -2.54 -5.55 -6.26
CA ILE A 102 -1.67 -4.85 -5.29
C ILE A 102 -1.00 -5.84 -4.34
N ILE A 103 -1.76 -6.78 -3.78
CA ILE A 103 -1.22 -7.76 -2.83
C ILE A 103 -0.23 -8.69 -3.51
N ILE A 104 -0.51 -9.15 -4.73
CA ILE A 104 0.39 -10.03 -5.50
C ILE A 104 1.69 -9.31 -5.81
N ILE A 105 1.62 -8.09 -6.36
CA ILE A 105 2.81 -7.31 -6.71
C ILE A 105 3.65 -7.00 -5.46
N ALA A 106 3.00 -6.60 -4.36
CA ALA A 106 3.69 -6.36 -3.10
C ALA A 106 4.39 -7.62 -2.58
N SER A 107 3.68 -8.76 -2.56
CA SER A 107 4.24 -10.03 -2.09
C SER A 107 5.41 -10.51 -2.96
N LEU A 108 5.29 -10.42 -4.29
CA LEU A 108 6.37 -10.77 -5.22
C LEU A 108 7.59 -9.86 -5.05
N SER A 109 7.38 -8.57 -4.79
CA SER A 109 8.47 -7.63 -4.53
C SER A 109 9.23 -8.00 -3.27
N GLU A 110 8.53 -8.37 -2.20
CA GLU A 110 9.14 -8.77 -0.92
C GLU A 110 9.89 -10.09 -1.01
N LEU A 111 9.34 -11.08 -1.72
CA LEU A 111 10.03 -12.35 -1.99
C LEU A 111 11.34 -12.11 -2.75
N THR A 112 11.28 -11.28 -3.79
CA THR A 112 12.45 -10.93 -4.60
C THR A 112 13.54 -10.24 -3.77
N LEU A 113 13.14 -9.30 -2.90
CA LEU A 113 14.08 -8.61 -2.00
C LEU A 113 14.72 -9.57 -1.00
N SER A 114 13.93 -10.49 -0.43
CA SER A 114 14.40 -11.51 0.52
C SER A 114 15.40 -12.48 -0.11
N ASP A 115 15.14 -12.90 -1.36
CA ASP A 115 16.04 -13.77 -2.11
C ASP A 115 17.39 -13.10 -2.37
N VAL A 116 17.38 -11.83 -2.79
CA VAL A 116 18.60 -11.04 -3.02
C VAL A 116 19.44 -10.91 -1.75
N GLU A 117 18.80 -10.68 -0.60
CA GLU A 117 19.48 -10.57 0.68
C GLU A 117 20.11 -11.92 1.10
N SER A 118 19.39 -13.02 0.90
CA SER A 118 19.90 -14.37 1.17
C SER A 118 21.15 -14.73 0.34
N ILE A 119 21.17 -14.33 -0.95
CA ILE A 119 22.30 -14.55 -1.86
C ILE A 119 23.50 -13.71 -1.41
N ARG A 120 23.27 -12.45 -1.03
CA ARG A 120 24.32 -11.54 -0.56
C ARG A 120 24.99 -12.08 0.71
N LEU A 121 24.21 -12.56 1.67
CA LEU A 121 24.73 -13.18 2.91
C LEU A 121 25.55 -14.44 2.63
N ARG A 122 25.06 -15.33 1.75
CA ARG A 122 25.81 -16.54 1.35
C ARG A 122 27.14 -16.21 0.67
N ARG A 123 27.22 -15.12 -0.10
CA ARG A 123 28.49 -14.67 -0.72
C ARG A 123 29.46 -14.11 0.32
N SER A 124 28.97 -13.30 1.25
CA SER A 124 29.81 -12.72 2.32
C SER A 124 30.43 -13.78 3.24
N LEU A 125 29.75 -14.91 3.44
CA LEU A 125 30.27 -16.03 4.25
C LEU A 125 31.27 -16.93 3.48
N ARG A 126 31.40 -16.76 2.16
CA ARG A 126 32.32 -17.54 1.31
C ARG A 126 33.61 -16.81 0.96
N THR A 127 33.69 -15.51 1.22
CA THR A 127 34.92 -14.73 1.05
C THR A 127 35.73 -14.83 2.34
N PRO A 128 36.97 -15.38 2.31
CA PRO A 128 37.86 -15.47 3.47
C PRO A 128 38.33 -14.09 3.96
#